data_AF-A0AAD3QUY4-F1
#
_entry.id   AF-A0AAD3QUY4-F1
#
_cell.length_a   1.000
_cell.length_b   1.000
_cell.length_c   1.000
_cell.angle_alpha   90.00
_cell.angle_beta   90.00
_cell.angle_gamma   90.00
#
_symmetry.space_group_name_H-M   'P 1'
#
loop_
_entity.id
_entity.type
_entity.pdbx_description
1 polymer ?
#
loop_
_entity_poly.entity_id
_entity_poly.type
_entity_poly.pdbx_seq_one_letter_code
_entity_poly.pdbx_strand_id
1 'polypeptide(L)'
;NPQYSSTSTYVIYAHLLRQIAALSEADHHFLVHWLKKLSARRFRQLVERLLQFISTRLFPAEPDELPPLAKCSWWIPSATRVLSLFNT
;
A
#
# COMPACT_ATOMS: atom_id res chain seq x y z
N ASN A 1 -0.99 -17.30 1.62
CA ASN A 1 -2.15 -17.15 2.51
C ASN A 1 -3.28 -16.49 1.70
N PRO A 2 -4.22 -17.28 1.16
CA PRO A 2 -5.21 -16.82 0.18
C PRO A 2 -6.28 -15.88 0.75
N GLN A 3 -6.34 -15.67 2.07
CA GLN A 3 -7.30 -14.76 2.71
C GLN A 3 -7.01 -13.26 2.50
N TYR A 4 -5.80 -12.88 2.08
CA TYR A 4 -5.44 -11.46 1.84
C TYR A 4 -5.67 -11.00 0.38
N SER A 5 -6.29 -11.86 -0.43
CA SER A 5 -6.51 -11.63 -1.87
C SER A 5 -7.90 -11.07 -2.17
N SER A 6 -8.76 -10.93 -1.15
CA SER A 6 -10.11 -10.41 -1.30
C SER A 6 -10.11 -8.88 -1.20
N THR A 7 -10.89 -8.22 -2.07
CA THR A 7 -11.11 -6.76 -2.06
C THR A 7 -11.62 -6.25 -0.70
N SER A 8 -12.22 -7.12 0.11
CA SER A 8 -12.60 -6.84 1.51
C SER A 8 -11.42 -6.41 2.40
N THR A 9 -10.20 -6.89 2.15
CA THR A 9 -9.02 -6.55 2.95
C THR A 9 -8.36 -5.25 2.51
N TYR A 10 -8.78 -4.65 1.39
CA TYR A 10 -8.16 -3.45 0.83
C TYR A 10 -8.42 -2.23 1.71
N VAL A 11 -9.55 -2.19 2.41
CA VAL A 11 -9.84 -1.14 3.40
C VAL A 11 -8.80 -1.15 4.52
N ILE A 12 -8.54 -2.33 5.10
CA ILE A 12 -7.54 -2.51 6.17
C ILE A 12 -6.16 -2.13 5.64
N TYR A 13 -5.82 -2.59 4.44
CA TYR A 13 -4.54 -2.28 3.81
C TYR A 13 -4.38 -0.77 3.57
N ALA A 14 -5.41 -0.08 3.08
CA ALA A 14 -5.40 1.36 2.92
C ALA A 14 -5.10 2.07 4.24
N HIS A 15 -5.78 1.69 5.33
CA HIS A 15 -5.54 2.27 6.64
C HIS A 15 -4.09 2.04 7.11
N LEU A 16 -3.53 0.85 6.90
CA LEU A 16 -2.13 0.59 7.20
C LEU A 16 -1.20 1.51 6.41
N LEU A 17 -1.42 1.67 5.10
CA LEU A 17 -0.62 2.57 4.26
C LEU A 17 -0.72 4.02 4.71
N ARG A 18 -1.90 4.45 5.15
CA ARG A 18 -2.10 5.79 5.72
C ARG A 18 -1.33 5.97 7.04
N GLN A 19 -1.31 4.96 7.91
CA GLN A 19 -0.51 5.01 9.14
C GLN A 19 0.98 5.08 8.84
N ILE A 20 1.47 4.25 7.91
CA ILE A 20 2.88 4.30 7.47
C ILE A 20 3.22 5.67 6.86
N ALA A 21 2.36 6.20 6.00
CA ALA A 21 2.54 7.51 5.38
C ALA A 21 2.58 8.66 6.41
N ALA A 22 1.89 8.51 7.54
CA ALA A 22 1.80 9.50 8.62
C ALA A 22 2.84 9.31 9.75
N LEU A 23 3.74 8.32 9.64
CA LEU A 23 4.85 8.16 10.57
C LEU A 23 5.75 9.40 10.60
N SER A 24 6.49 9.56 11.69
CA SER A 24 7.51 10.60 11.81
C SER A 24 8.68 10.34 10.85
N GLU A 25 9.45 11.36 10.51
CA GLU A 25 10.66 11.21 9.68
C GLU A 25 11.66 10.21 10.26
N ALA A 26 11.81 10.19 11.59
CA ALA A 26 12.67 9.23 12.27
C ALA A 26 12.19 7.78 12.04
N ASP A 27 10.89 7.54 12.19
CA ASP A 27 10.28 6.23 11.96
C ASP A 27 10.35 5.82 10.47
N HIS A 28 10.23 6.77 9.55
CA HIS A 28 10.46 6.53 8.12
C HIS A 28 11.89 6.08 7.86
N HIS A 29 12.88 6.74 8.45
CA HIS A 29 14.28 6.33 8.32
C HIS A 29 14.52 4.91 8.84
N PHE A 30 13.93 4.57 10.01
CA PHE A 30 14.00 3.21 10.53
C PHE A 30 13.34 2.19 9.61
N LEU A 31 12.17 2.50 9.06
CA LEU A 31 11.45 1.64 8.14
C LEU A 31 12.25 1.40 6.85
N VAL A 32 12.77 2.46 6.23
CA VAL A 32 13.60 2.36 5.01
C VAL A 32 14.85 1.53 5.28
N HIS A 33 15.51 1.75 6.41
CA HIS A 33 16.67 0.94 6.79
C HIS A 33 16.31 -0.53 7.02
N TRP A 34 15.14 -0.83 7.61
CA TRP A 34 14.66 -2.20 7.75
C TRP A 34 14.34 -2.85 6.40
N LEU A 35 13.72 -2.10 5.47
CA LEU A 35 13.40 -2.56 4.12
C LEU A 35 14.65 -2.89 3.31
N LYS A 36 15.74 -2.14 3.48
CA LYS A 36 17.05 -2.43 2.87
C LYS A 36 17.63 -3.78 3.30
N LYS A 37 17.18 -4.35 4.43
CA LYS A 37 17.59 -5.69 4.90
C LYS A 37 16.75 -6.83 4.30
N LEU A 38 15.65 -6.53 3.60
CA LEU A 38 14.85 -7.55 2.93
C LEU A 38 15.58 -8.12 1.71
N SER A 39 15.37 -9.40 1.43
CA SER A 39 15.84 -9.96 0.16
C SER A 39 15.11 -9.30 -1.02
N ALA A 40 15.81 -9.18 -2.15
CA ALA A 40 15.25 -8.59 -3.38
C ALA A 40 13.89 -9.22 -3.76
N ARG A 41 13.72 -10.53 -3.55
CA ARG A 41 12.45 -11.24 -3.78
C ARG A 41 11.31 -10.70 -2.90
N ARG A 42 11.55 -10.52 -1.60
CA ARG A 42 10.53 -10.02 -0.65
C ARG A 42 10.22 -8.54 -0.92
N PHE A 43 11.25 -7.75 -1.22
CA PHE A 43 11.08 -6.35 -1.57
C PHE A 43 10.23 -6.19 -2.84
N ARG A 44 10.53 -6.97 -3.89
CA ARG A 44 9.74 -7.00 -5.12
C ARG A 44 8.27 -7.36 -4.86
N GLN A 45 8.00 -8.36 -4.04
CA GLN A 45 6.63 -8.73 -3.66
C GLN A 45 5.88 -7.61 -2.94
N LEU A 46 6.57 -6.81 -2.12
CA LEU A 46 5.95 -5.63 -1.47
C LEU A 46 5.60 -4.55 -2.49
N VAL A 47 6.52 -4.25 -3.41
CA VAL A 47 6.29 -3.27 -4.49
C VAL A 47 5.14 -3.71 -5.38
N GLU A 48 5.14 -4.97 -5.83
CA GLU A 48 4.07 -5.53 -6.66
C GLU A 48 2.71 -5.45 -5.96
N ARG A 49 2.65 -5.72 -4.65
CA ARG A 49 1.40 -5.63 -3.88
C ARG A 49 0.87 -4.19 -3.77
N LEU A 50 1.76 -3.20 -3.59
CA LEU A 50 1.39 -1.79 -3.59
C LEU A 50 0.87 -1.35 -4.96
N LEU A 51 1.58 -1.74 -6.03
CA LEU A 51 1.17 -1.43 -7.40
C LEU A 51 -0.15 -2.09 -7.77
N GLN A 52 -0.39 -3.34 -7.35
CA GLN A 52 -1.67 -4.02 -7.53
C GLN A 52 -2.79 -3.28 -6.80
N PHE A 53 -2.58 -2.89 -5.54
CA PHE A 53 -3.57 -2.12 -4.77
C PHE A 53 -3.93 -0.79 -5.47
N ILE A 54 -2.94 -0.05 -5.95
CA ILE A 54 -3.16 1.20 -6.71
C ILE A 54 -3.92 0.90 -8.01
N SER A 55 -3.50 -0.12 -8.75
CA SER A 55 -4.10 -0.49 -10.05
C SER A 55 -5.56 -0.89 -9.91
N THR A 56 -5.88 -1.79 -8.97
CA THR A 56 -7.25 -2.21 -8.66
C THR A 56 -8.11 -1.03 -8.21
N ARG A 57 -7.52 -0.03 -7.52
CA ARG A 57 -8.29 1.14 -7.10
C ARG A 57 -8.55 2.13 -8.24
N LEU A 58 -7.61 2.29 -9.16
CA LEU A 58 -7.74 3.15 -10.34
C LEU A 58 -8.64 2.54 -11.41
N PHE A 59 -8.55 1.22 -11.58
CA PHE A 59 -9.25 0.44 -12.61
C PHE A 59 -9.93 -0.76 -11.94
N PRO A 60 -11.00 -0.53 -11.15
CA PRO A 60 -11.74 -1.64 -10.56
C PRO A 60 -12.39 -2.48 -11.66
N ALA A 61 -12.29 -3.80 -11.55
CA ALA A 61 -13.14 -4.68 -12.37
C ALA A 61 -14.61 -4.52 -11.91
N GLU A 62 -15.57 -4.87 -12.77
CA GLU A 62 -17.04 -4.82 -12.56
C GLU A 62 -17.51 -4.91 -11.11
N PRO A 63 -18.63 -4.24 -10.75
CA PRO A 63 -18.76 -3.47 -9.51
C PRO A 63 -18.18 -4.20 -8.30
N ASP A 64 -16.86 -4.10 -8.16
CA ASP A 64 -16.13 -4.62 -7.02
C ASP A 64 -16.73 -3.97 -5.76
N GLU A 65 -16.82 -4.70 -4.65
CA GLU A 65 -17.34 -4.25 -3.34
C GLU A 65 -16.45 -3.16 -2.69
N LEU A 66 -15.74 -2.39 -3.50
CA LEU A 66 -14.90 -1.31 -3.07
C LEU A 66 -15.76 -0.11 -2.66
N PRO A 67 -15.41 0.55 -1.54
CA PRO A 67 -16.11 1.76 -1.12
C PRO A 67 -16.07 2.86 -2.19
N PRO A 68 -17.09 3.73 -2.25
CA PRO A 68 -17.15 4.84 -3.22
C PRO A 68 -15.86 5.67 -3.25
N LEU A 69 -15.47 6.14 -4.45
CA LEU A 69 -14.22 6.89 -4.63
C LEU A 69 -14.08 8.06 -3.66
N ALA A 70 -15.17 8.80 -3.43
CA ALA A 70 -15.23 9.95 -2.53
C ALA A 70 -14.83 9.62 -1.07
N LYS A 71 -15.13 8.42 -0.57
CA LYS A 71 -14.82 8.02 0.82
C LYS A 71 -13.36 7.59 1.01
N CYS A 72 -12.65 7.35 -0.09
CA CYS A 72 -11.35 6.70 -0.12
C CYS A 72 -10.37 7.44 -1.05
N SER A 73 -10.59 8.74 -1.26
CA SER A 73 -9.73 9.63 -2.04
C SER A 73 -8.28 9.64 -1.55
N TRP A 74 -8.06 9.34 -0.27
CA TRP A 74 -6.76 9.25 0.38
C TRP A 74 -6.00 7.94 0.14
N TRP A 75 -6.62 6.91 -0.44
CA TRP A 75 -6.00 5.59 -0.60
C TRP A 75 -4.78 5.63 -1.53
N ILE A 76 -4.95 6.19 -2.73
CA ILE A 76 -3.88 6.29 -3.73
C ILE A 76 -2.75 7.20 -3.23
N PRO A 77 -3.01 8.44 -2.74
CA PRO A 77 -1.95 9.29 -2.17
C PRO A 77 -1.16 8.61 -1.05
N SER A 78 -1.83 7.86 -0.16
CA SER A 78 -1.15 7.14 0.93
C SER A 78 -0.23 6.04 0.37
N ALA A 79 -0.73 5.24 -0.58
CA ALA A 79 0.06 4.18 -1.21
C ALA A 79 1.27 4.72 -1.98
N THR A 80 1.09 5.81 -2.74
CA THR A 80 2.17 6.47 -3.47
C THR A 80 3.24 7.02 -2.52
N ARG A 81 2.83 7.61 -1.39
CA ARG A 81 3.79 8.08 -0.37
C ARG A 81 4.61 6.92 0.20
N VAL A 82 3.99 5.78 0.51
CA VAL A 82 4.74 4.59 0.97
C VAL A 82 5.70 4.09 -0.11
N LEU A 83 5.27 4.04 -1.38
CA LEU A 83 6.17 3.68 -2.49
C LEU A 83 7.37 4.64 -2.62
N SER A 84 7.18 5.94 -2.39
CA SER A 84 8.30 6.90 -2.46
C SER A 84 9.38 6.66 -1.40
N LEU A 85 9.02 6.11 -0.23
CA LEU A 85 9.99 5.73 0.81
C LEU A 85 10.95 4.64 0.32
N PHE A 86 10.59 3.88 -0.72
CA PHE A 86 11.41 2.80 -1.23
C PHE A 86 12.46 3.27 -2.23
N ASN A 87 12.32 4.51 -2.74
CA ASN A 87 13.24 5.12 -3.71
C ASN A 87 14.30 6.04 -3.06
N THR A 88 14.38 6.09 -1.73
CA THR A 88 15.38 6.85 -0.95
C THR A 88 16.54 5.99 -0.45
#